data_AF-A0A950IYF4-F1
#
_entry.id   AF-A0A950IYF4-F1
#
_cell.length_a   1.000
_cell.length_b   1.000
_cell.length_c   1.000
_cell.angle_alpha   90.00
_cell.angle_beta   90.00
_cell.angle_gamma   90.00
#
_symmetry.space_group_name_H-M   'P 1'
#
loop_
_entity.id
_entity.type
_entity.pdbx_description
1 polymer ?
#
loop_
_entity_poly.entity_id
_entity_poly.type
_entity_poly.pdbx_seq_one_letter_code
_entity_poly.pdbx_strand_id
1 'polypeptide(L)' 'ILSAEMMLRHLGWVEAADLVIKSMEAAIADKQVTYDFARLMEGASEVSCSAFGDAMIARM' A
#
# COMPACT_ATOMS: atom_id res chain seq x y z
N ILE A 1 -1.81 -4.10 7.17
CA ILE A 1 -0.70 -4.14 6.18
C ILE A 1 0.61 -3.76 6.85
N LEU A 2 0.78 -2.52 7.35
CA LEU A 2 2.04 -2.10 7.99
C LEU A 2 2.43 -2.93 9.22
N SER A 3 1.47 -3.42 10.01
CA SER A 3 1.79 -4.37 11.10
C SER A 3 2.37 -5.69 10.60
N ALA A 4 1.99 -6.15 9.39
CA ALA A 4 2.57 -7.33 8.78
C ALA A 4 3.96 -7.05 8.20
N GLU A 5 4.20 -5.85 7.66
CA GLU A 5 5.54 -5.39 7.30
C GLU A 5 6.49 -5.40 8.53
N MET A 6 6.05 -4.86 9.67
CA MET A 6 6.82 -4.89 10.91
C MET A 6 7.09 -6.32 11.37
N MET A 7 6.11 -7.22 11.20
CA MET A 7 6.28 -8.65 11.47
C MET A 7 7.34 -9.28 10.55
N LEU A 8 7.30 -9.01 9.24
CA LEU A 8 8.32 -9.50 8.29
C LEU A 8 9.71 -9.03 8.69
N ARG A 9 9.83 -7.75 9.07
CA ARG A 9 11.09 -7.17 9.54
C ARG A 9 11.58 -7.83 10.83
N HIS A 10 10.67 -8.14 11.77
CA HIS A 10 10.98 -8.87 13.00
C HIS A 10 11.46 -10.31 12.74
N LEU A 11 10.89 -10.98 11.72
CA LEU A 11 11.30 -12.32 11.28
C LEU A 11 12.61 -12.32 10.49
N GLY A 12 13.22 -11.16 10.25
CA GLY A 12 14.44 -11.00 9.44
C GLY A 12 14.19 -11.07 7.93
N TRP A 13 12.93 -11.04 7.48
CA TRP A 13 12.57 -11.04 6.05
C TRP A 13 12.53 -9.60 5.54
N VAL A 14 13.69 -8.96 5.54
CA VAL A 14 13.85 -7.51 5.31
C VAL A 14 13.43 -7.13 3.89
N GLU A 15 13.83 -7.91 2.89
CA GLU A 15 13.51 -7.64 1.48
C GLU A 15 12.00 -7.70 1.21
N ALA A 16 11.30 -8.64 1.86
CA ALA A 16 9.84 -8.73 1.76
C ALA A 16 9.15 -7.54 2.45
N ALA A 17 9.66 -7.10 3.60
CA ALA A 17 9.16 -5.92 4.29
C ALA A 17 9.33 -4.66 3.42
N ASP A 18 10.49 -4.50 2.78
CA ASP A 18 10.79 -3.36 1.92
C ASP A 18 9.90 -3.32 0.67
N LEU A 19 9.55 -4.48 0.09
CA LEU A 19 8.57 -4.55 -1.00
C LEU A 19 7.16 -4.09 -0.58
N VAL A 20 6.74 -4.38 0.66
CA VAL A 20 5.44 -3.92 1.18
C VAL A 20 5.43 -2.41 1.35
N ILE A 21 6.53 -1.81 1.84
CA ILE A 21 6.65 -0.34 1.93
C ILE A 21 6.62 0.29 0.55
N LYS A 22 7.47 -0.19 -0.37
CA LYS A 22 7.57 0.35 -1.73
C LYS A 22 6.24 0.29 -2.50
N SER A 23 5.52 -0.84 -2.40
CA SER A 23 4.21 -0.97 -3.05
C SER A 23 3.15 -0.04 -2.45
N MET A 24 3.18 0.19 -1.14
CA MET A 24 2.30 1.14 -0.46
C MET A 24 2.58 2.57 -0.94
N GLU A 25 3.85 2.98 -0.96
CA GLU A 25 4.27 4.30 -1.44
C GLU A 25 3.85 4.52 -2.90
N ALA A 26 4.06 3.53 -3.76
CA ALA A 26 3.69 3.60 -5.17
C ALA A 26 2.16 3.67 -5.37
N ALA A 27 1.36 2.91 -4.62
CA ALA A 27 -0.11 2.96 -4.72
C ALA A 27 -0.66 4.33 -4.29
N ILE A 28 -0.11 4.90 -3.22
CA ILE A 28 -0.49 6.25 -2.73
C ILE A 28 -0.04 7.33 -3.72
N ALA A 29 1.17 7.24 -4.28
CA ALA A 29 1.69 8.19 -5.26
C ALA A 29 0.83 8.23 -6.55
N ASP A 30 0.35 7.08 -6.99
CA ASP A 30 -0.59 6.95 -8.12
C ASP A 30 -2.02 7.36 -7.78
N LYS A 31 -2.26 7.79 -6.52
CA LYS A 31 -3.56 8.20 -5.97
C LYS A 31 -4.64 7.12 -6.11
N GLN A 32 -4.27 5.84 -6.19
CA GLN A 32 -5.20 4.72 -6.11
C GLN A 32 -5.34 4.32 -4.64
N VAL A 33 -6.31 4.90 -3.96
CA VAL A 33 -6.39 4.85 -2.49
C VAL A 33 -7.83 4.60 -2.03
N THR A 34 -7.98 4.13 -0.80
CA THR A 34 -9.30 3.97 -0.16
C THR A 34 -9.92 5.33 0.20
N TYR A 35 -11.23 5.34 0.46
CA TYR A 35 -12.06 6.52 0.73
C TYR A 35 -11.44 7.52 1.73
N ASP A 36 -10.82 7.02 2.79
CA ASP A 36 -10.22 7.79 3.87
C ASP A 36 -9.09 8.71 3.40
N PHE A 37 -8.30 8.28 2.43
CA PHE A 37 -7.31 9.12 1.74
C PHE A 37 -7.94 9.92 0.61
N ALA A 38 -8.80 9.30 -0.20
CA ALA A 38 -9.38 9.92 -1.38
C ALA A 38 -10.11 11.23 -1.05
N ARG A 39 -10.84 11.29 0.08
CA ARG A 39 -11.53 12.51 0.53
C ARG A 39 -10.61 13.67 0.93
N LEU A 40 -9.31 13.42 1.09
CA LEU A 40 -8.29 14.42 1.42
C LEU A 40 -7.36 14.74 0.25
N MET A 41 -7.56 14.11 -0.92
CA MET A 41 -6.66 14.20 -2.07
C MET A 41 -7.42 14.64 -3.31
N GLU A 42 -6.94 15.69 -3.96
CA GLU A 42 -7.50 16.13 -5.24
C GLU A 42 -7.09 15.16 -6.37
N GLY A 43 -8.08 14.72 -7.16
CA GLY A 43 -7.87 13.81 -8.28
C GLY A 43 -7.48 12.39 -7.88
N ALA A 44 -7.83 11.95 -6.68
CA ALA A 44 -7.64 10.56 -6.26
C ALA A 44 -8.68 9.63 -6.91
N SER A 45 -8.22 8.42 -7.25
CA SER A 45 -9.09 7.32 -7.62
C SER A 45 -9.44 6.54 -6.35
N GLU A 46 -10.65 6.74 -5.84
CA GLU A 46 -11.18 5.95 -4.73
C GLU A 46 -11.36 4.49 -5.17
N VAL A 47 -10.77 3.56 -4.42
CA VAL A 47 -10.88 2.12 -4.65
C VAL A 47 -11.35 1.38 -3.40
N SER A 48 -11.91 0.18 -3.57
CA SER A 48 -12.28 -0.68 -2.45
C SER A 48 -11.04 -1.20 -1.71
N CYS A 49 -11.23 -1.75 -0.50
CA CYS A 49 -10.14 -2.35 0.28
C CYS A 49 -9.44 -3.50 -0.48
N SER A 50 -10.20 -4.37 -1.16
CA SER A 50 -9.61 -5.46 -1.96
C SER A 50 -8.85 -4.92 -3.16
N ALA A 51 -9.41 -3.94 -3.88
CA ALA A 51 -8.77 -3.33 -5.03
C ALA A 51 -7.52 -2.52 -4.65
N PHE A 52 -7.46 -1.95 -3.43
CA PHE A 52 -6.24 -1.35 -2.91
C PHE A 52 -5.15 -2.40 -2.68
N GLY A 53 -5.51 -3.58 -2.18
CA GLY A 53 -4.60 -4.73 -2.10
C GLY A 53 -4.06 -5.14 -3.46
N ASP A 54 -4.93 -5.24 -4.47
CA ASP A 54 -4.52 -5.55 -5.86
C ASP A 54 -3.62 -4.45 -6.44
N ALA A 55 -3.92 -3.18 -6.15
CA ALA A 55 -3.13 -2.03 -6.57
C ALA A 55 -1.72 -2.05 -5.96
N MET A 56 -1.58 -2.48 -4.71
CA MET A 56 -0.27 -2.70 -4.09
C MET A 56 0.47 -3.87 -4.74
N ILE A 57 -0.19 -5.02 -4.94
CA ILE A 57 0.43 -6.21 -5.55
C ILE A 57 0.96 -5.90 -6.95
N ALA A 58 0.23 -5.11 -7.75
CA ALA A 58 0.66 -4.70 -9.08
C ALA A 58 1.92 -3.79 -9.10
N ARG A 59 2.35 -3.28 -7.93
CA ARG A 59 3.44 -2.31 -7.77
C ARG A 59 4.60 -2.81 -6.88
N MET A 60 4.62 -4.09 -6.52
CA MET A 60 5.73 -4.71 -5.77
C MET A 60 7.01 -4.78 -6.60
#